data_AF-A0A6C0KGV9-F1
#
_entry.id   AF-A0A6C0KGV9-F1
#
_cell.length_a   1.000
_cell.length_b   1.000
_cell.length_c   1.000
_cell.angle_alpha   90.00
_cell.angle_beta   90.00
_cell.angle_gamma   90.00
#
_symmetry.space_group_name_H-M   'P 1'
#
loop_
_entity.id
_entity.type
_entity.pdbx_description
1 polymer ?
#
loop_
_entity_poly.entity_id
_entity_poly.type
_entity_poly.pdbx_seq_one_letter_code
_entity_poly.pdbx_strand_id
1 'polypeptide(L)'
;MEVIQFNGKTYGKENAQLYVFEELWDTFRPITRLYWNGNKFVLDDSAYKTNLFDPVYGFGSQEMKSHCKFLTETTDLECSNISSPQNFWAWCGTQTEWFHDRPCALGGCEPKDWKRYIRNTSSRPRTLRHAPSSRITRRLVGKGLKL
;
A
#
# COMPACT_ATOMS: atom_id res chain seq x y z
N MET A 1 -7.91 16.23 1.13
CA MET A 1 -6.98 15.10 0.99
C MET A 1 -7.73 13.79 1.20
N GLU A 2 -7.42 12.73 0.46
CA GLU A 2 -7.95 11.40 0.76
C GLU A 2 -7.13 10.76 1.87
N VAL A 3 -7.79 10.20 2.89
CA VAL A 3 -7.12 9.56 4.03
C VAL A 3 -7.60 8.13 4.18
N ILE A 4 -6.65 7.22 4.39
CA ILE A 4 -6.92 5.82 4.64
C ILE A 4 -6.06 5.30 5.79
N GLN A 5 -6.56 4.30 6.49
CA GLN A 5 -5.77 3.55 7.44
C GLN A 5 -5.30 2.23 6.81
N PHE A 6 -4.02 1.93 6.94
CA PHE A 6 -3.44 0.66 6.50
C PHE A 6 -2.40 0.17 7.49
N ASN A 7 -2.53 -1.07 7.94
CA ASN A 7 -1.59 -1.71 8.86
C ASN A 7 -1.27 -0.87 10.12
N GLY A 8 -2.31 -0.25 10.69
CA GLY A 8 -2.21 0.58 11.90
C GLY A 8 -1.63 1.98 11.70
N LYS A 9 -1.37 2.40 10.46
CA LYS A 9 -0.89 3.76 10.13
C LYS A 9 -1.89 4.50 9.26
N THR A 10 -1.94 5.81 9.41
CA THR A 10 -2.78 6.70 8.62
C THR A 10 -1.98 7.30 7.48
N TYR A 11 -2.49 7.16 6.26
CA TYR A 11 -1.88 7.64 5.03
C TYR A 11 -2.79 8.67 4.37
N GLY A 12 -2.19 9.74 3.87
CA GLY A 12 -2.84 10.77 3.09
C GLY A 12 -2.39 10.73 1.64
N LYS A 13 -3.28 11.08 0.71
CA LYS A 13 -2.96 11.30 -0.69
C LYS A 13 -3.62 12.56 -1.21
N GLU A 14 -2.82 13.42 -1.81
CA GLU A 14 -3.26 14.65 -2.46
C GLU A 14 -2.42 14.88 -3.72
N ASN A 15 -3.06 15.16 -4.86
CA ASN A 15 -2.37 15.46 -6.13
C ASN A 15 -1.27 14.46 -6.51
N ALA A 16 -1.51 13.16 -6.29
CA ALA A 16 -0.56 12.05 -6.46
C ALA A 16 0.67 12.06 -5.53
N GLN A 17 0.80 13.04 -4.64
CA GLN A 17 1.76 13.02 -3.54
C GLN A 17 1.20 12.21 -2.38
N LEU A 18 2.05 11.35 -1.80
CA LEU A 18 1.71 10.56 -0.63
C LEU A 18 2.23 11.22 0.64
N TYR A 19 1.46 11.05 1.70
CA TYR A 19 1.74 11.53 3.04
C TYR A 19 1.53 10.41 4.06
N VAL A 20 2.29 10.44 5.14
CA VAL A 20 2.07 9.60 6.32
C VAL A 20 1.79 10.50 7.51
N PHE A 21 0.76 10.18 8.29
CA PHE A 21 0.54 10.84 9.57
C PHE A 21 1.52 10.29 10.59
N GLU A 22 2.30 11.16 11.22
CA GLU A 22 3.23 10.77 12.28
C GLU A 22 2.69 11.24 13.62
N GLU A 23 2.24 10.30 14.45
CA GLU A 23 1.64 10.58 15.76
C GLU A 23 2.58 11.37 16.68
N LEU A 24 3.89 11.12 16.59
CA LEU A 24 4.89 11.84 17.40
C LEU A 24 4.99 13.33 17.05
N TRP A 25 4.68 13.71 15.81
CA TRP A 25 4.78 15.09 15.34
C TRP A 25 3.40 15.74 15.17
N ASP A 26 2.34 14.97 15.41
CA ASP A 26 0.94 15.35 15.23
C ASP A 26 0.69 16.04 13.87
N THR A 27 1.40 15.58 12.83
CA THR A 27 1.40 16.21 11.51
C THR A 27 1.63 15.18 10.41
N PHE A 28 1.06 15.46 9.24
CA PHE A 28 1.39 14.72 8.02
C PHE A 28 2.83 15.01 7.57
N ARG A 29 3.49 14.00 7.00
CA ARG A 29 4.83 14.11 6.41
C ARG A 29 4.81 13.58 4.98
N PRO A 30 5.49 14.25 4.03
CA PRO A 30 5.58 13.75 2.67
C PRO A 30 6.41 12.45 2.64
N ILE A 31 5.99 11.51 1.80
CA ILE A 31 6.73 10.29 1.49
C ILE A 31 6.83 10.12 -0.02
N THR A 32 7.95 9.61 -0.50
CA THR A 32 8.15 9.38 -1.94
C THR A 32 7.38 8.14 -2.40
N ARG A 33 7.46 7.06 -1.62
CA ARG A 33 6.75 5.82 -1.91
C ARG A 33 6.68 4.93 -0.67
N LEU A 34 5.83 3.91 -0.76
CA LEU A 34 5.75 2.82 0.19
C LEU A 34 5.99 1.51 -0.54
N TYR A 35 6.86 0.66 0.00
CA TYR A 35 7.21 -0.63 -0.59
C TYR A 35 7.37 -1.70 0.48
N TRP A 36 7.40 -2.96 0.05
CA TRP A 36 7.65 -4.10 0.91
C TRP A 36 9.11 -4.58 0.76
N ASN A 37 9.83 -4.66 1.89
CA ASN A 37 11.26 -4.94 1.94
C ASN A 37 11.61 -6.42 2.23
N GLY A 38 10.70 -7.36 1.96
CA GLY A 38 10.90 -8.78 2.33
C GLY A 38 10.37 -9.14 3.72
N ASN A 39 10.21 -8.17 4.62
CA ASN A 39 9.75 -8.40 5.99
C ASN A 39 8.59 -7.48 6.37
N LYS A 40 8.66 -6.18 6.11
CA LYS A 40 7.64 -5.21 6.50
C LYS A 40 7.41 -4.18 5.41
N PHE A 41 6.33 -3.44 5.57
CA PHE A 41 6.09 -2.22 4.81
C PHE A 41 7.06 -1.14 5.28
N VAL A 42 7.79 -0.55 4.34
CA VAL A 42 8.79 0.48 4.57
C VAL A 42 8.40 1.73 3.79
N LEU A 43 8.55 2.87 4.45
CA LEU A 43 8.35 4.20 3.88
C LEU A 43 9.68 4.67 3.29
N ASP A 44 9.64 5.17 2.06
CA ASP A 44 10.76 5.87 1.46
C ASP A 44 10.57 7.37 1.71
N ASP A 45 11.18 7.87 2.79
CA ASP A 45 11.24 9.30 3.13
C ASP A 45 12.68 9.81 3.20
N SER A 46 13.60 9.07 2.59
CA SER A 46 15.04 9.36 2.53
C SER A 46 15.33 10.76 1.96
N ALA A 47 14.57 11.17 0.94
CA ALA A 47 14.66 12.48 0.31
C ALA A 47 14.39 13.65 1.27
N TYR A 48 13.58 13.44 2.31
CA TYR A 48 13.17 14.49 3.25
C TYR A 48 13.98 14.47 4.56
N LYS A 49 14.86 13.48 4.75
CA LYS A 49 15.59 13.21 6.00
C LYS A 49 17.11 13.30 5.86
N THR A 50 17.60 14.13 4.95
CA THR A 50 19.03 14.24 4.65
C THR A 50 19.86 14.83 5.80
N ASN A 51 19.36 15.84 6.51
CA ASN A 51 20.07 16.51 7.61
C ASN A 51 19.22 16.65 8.86
N LEU A 52 19.59 15.99 9.96
CA LEU A 52 18.85 16.01 11.22
C LEU A 52 18.75 17.40 11.88
N PHE A 53 19.68 18.31 11.58
CA PHE A 53 19.69 19.66 12.15
C PHE A 53 18.95 20.68 11.28
N ASP A 54 18.33 20.23 10.19
CA ASP A 54 17.53 21.09 9.34
C ASP A 54 16.24 21.51 10.06
N PRO A 55 15.92 22.81 10.16
CA PRO A 55 14.64 23.29 10.68
C PRO A 55 13.40 22.70 9.96
N VAL A 56 13.56 22.21 8.73
CA VAL A 56 12.51 21.55 7.92
C VAL A 56 12.74 20.04 7.77
N TYR A 57 13.47 19.42 8.69
CA TYR A 57 13.70 17.98 8.71
C TYR A 57 12.39 17.19 8.60
N GLY A 58 12.35 16.24 7.66
CA GLY A 58 11.18 15.40 7.38
C GLY A 58 10.17 16.01 6.42
N PHE A 59 10.33 17.28 6.02
CA PHE A 59 9.44 17.98 5.06
C PHE A 59 10.16 18.40 3.78
N GLY A 60 11.49 18.62 3.84
CA GLY A 60 12.33 19.01 2.71
C GLY A 60 12.26 20.49 2.32
N SER A 61 11.13 21.18 2.55
CA SER A 61 11.02 22.63 2.37
C SER A 61 10.09 23.28 3.39
N GLN A 62 10.25 24.58 3.60
CA GLN A 62 9.39 25.36 4.51
C GLN A 62 7.95 25.44 3.99
N GLU A 63 7.78 25.55 2.66
CA GLU A 63 6.47 25.53 2.01
C GLU A 63 5.74 24.20 2.26
N MET A 64 6.45 23.07 2.10
CA MET A 64 5.89 21.74 2.34
C MET A 64 5.51 21.54 3.81
N LYS A 65 6.31 22.08 4.73
CA LYS A 65 6.00 22.05 6.17
C LYS A 65 4.71 22.80 6.48
N SER A 66 4.53 24.01 5.94
CA SER A 66 3.30 24.78 6.10
C SER A 66 2.11 24.08 5.44
N HIS A 67 2.31 23.50 4.26
CA HIS A 67 1.28 22.73 3.55
C HIS A 67 0.82 21.51 4.37
N CYS A 68 1.76 20.74 4.92
CA CYS A 68 1.44 19.58 5.74
C CYS A 68 0.68 19.94 7.02
N LYS A 69 1.00 21.09 7.65
CA LYS A 69 0.23 21.59 8.78
C LYS A 69 -1.20 21.95 8.37
N PHE A 70 -1.35 22.69 7.28
CA PHE A 70 -2.65 23.04 6.72
C PHE A 70 -3.50 21.80 6.41
N LEU A 71 -2.89 20.77 5.80
CA LEU A 71 -3.55 19.49 5.55
C LEU A 71 -3.98 18.79 6.83
N THR A 72 -3.17 18.85 7.88
CA THR A 72 -3.48 18.23 9.17
C THR A 72 -4.68 18.92 9.84
N GLU A 73 -4.74 20.26 9.78
CA GLU A 73 -5.83 21.05 10.37
C GLU A 73 -7.15 20.91 9.58
N THR A 74 -7.06 20.77 8.26
CA THR A 74 -8.24 20.74 7.38
C THR A 74 -8.85 19.35 7.23
N THR A 75 -8.06 18.30 7.49
CA THR A 75 -8.47 16.93 7.16
C THR A 75 -8.92 16.17 8.40
N ASP A 76 -10.15 15.65 8.38
CA ASP A 76 -10.63 14.74 9.41
C ASP A 76 -9.84 13.43 9.39
N LEU A 77 -9.38 13.00 10.57
CA LEU A 77 -8.63 11.74 10.75
C LEU A 77 -9.54 10.50 10.74
N GLU A 78 -10.86 10.68 10.70
CA GLU A 78 -11.81 9.58 10.54
C GLU A 78 -11.71 8.99 9.14
N CYS A 79 -11.07 7.83 9.01
CA CYS A 79 -10.70 7.28 7.72
C CYS A 79 -11.11 5.81 7.55
N SER A 80 -11.29 5.43 6.27
CA SER A 80 -11.60 4.05 5.91
C SER A 80 -10.38 3.15 6.11
N ASN A 81 -10.57 2.01 6.76
CA ASN A 81 -9.51 1.03 6.97
C ASN A 81 -9.46 0.04 5.80
N ILE A 82 -8.35 0.06 5.08
CA ILE A 82 -8.09 -0.89 3.99
C ILE A 82 -7.29 -2.06 4.58
N SER A 83 -7.92 -3.24 4.63
CA SER A 83 -7.23 -4.46 5.06
C SER A 83 -6.43 -5.13 3.94
N SER A 84 -6.90 -5.00 2.69
CA SER A 84 -6.31 -5.67 1.53
C SER A 84 -5.09 -4.91 0.98
N PRO A 85 -3.88 -5.51 0.95
CA PRO A 85 -2.69 -4.85 0.42
C PRO A 85 -2.83 -4.48 -1.06
N GLN A 86 -3.57 -5.26 -1.87
CA GLN A 86 -3.74 -4.97 -3.29
C GLN A 86 -4.55 -3.69 -3.52
N ASN A 87 -5.59 -3.47 -2.70
CA ASN A 87 -6.39 -2.24 -2.76
C ASN A 87 -5.55 -1.05 -2.30
N PHE A 88 -4.73 -1.26 -1.27
CA PHE A 88 -3.79 -0.26 -0.80
C PHE A 88 -2.78 0.15 -1.89
N TRP A 89 -2.20 -0.81 -2.61
CA TRP A 89 -1.28 -0.53 -3.71
C TRP A 89 -1.94 0.22 -4.87
N ALA A 90 -3.16 -0.17 -5.24
CA ALA A 90 -3.93 0.53 -6.25
C ALA A 90 -4.22 1.98 -5.84
N TRP A 91 -4.55 2.20 -4.57
CA TRP A 91 -4.77 3.54 -4.02
C TRP A 91 -3.49 4.38 -4.00
N CYS A 92 -2.35 3.82 -3.57
CA CYS A 92 -1.08 4.55 -3.56
C CYS A 92 -0.67 5.03 -4.95
N GLY A 93 -1.00 4.27 -6.00
CA GLY A 93 -0.55 4.57 -7.38
C GLY A 93 0.96 4.40 -7.55
N THR A 94 1.63 3.69 -6.64
CA THR A 94 3.05 3.36 -6.75
C THR A 94 3.28 2.33 -7.85
N GLN A 95 4.47 2.35 -8.46
CA GLN A 95 4.85 1.34 -9.43
C GLN A 95 4.89 -0.03 -8.75
N THR A 96 4.07 -0.96 -9.25
CA THR A 96 3.97 -2.32 -8.73
C THR A 96 4.54 -3.32 -9.72
N GLU A 97 5.14 -4.38 -9.21
CA GLU A 97 5.59 -5.54 -9.96
C GLU A 97 4.68 -6.72 -9.64
N TRP A 98 4.52 -7.65 -10.59
CA TRP A 98 3.83 -8.91 -10.31
C TRP A 98 4.70 -9.79 -9.42
N PHE A 99 4.22 -10.07 -8.21
CA PHE A 99 4.85 -10.99 -7.28
C PHE A 99 3.97 -12.23 -7.09
N HIS A 100 4.33 -13.31 -7.79
CA HIS A 100 3.55 -14.54 -7.91
C HIS A 100 2.13 -14.29 -8.45
N ASP A 101 1.14 -14.12 -7.58
CA ASP A 101 -0.29 -14.08 -7.92
C ASP A 101 -0.91 -12.67 -7.77
N ARG A 102 -0.12 -11.64 -7.46
CA ARG A 102 -0.61 -10.29 -7.15
C ARG A 102 0.38 -9.17 -7.47
N PRO A 103 -0.11 -7.95 -7.74
CA PRO A 103 0.75 -6.76 -7.80
C PRO A 103 1.27 -6.41 -6.40
N CYS A 104 2.54 -6.07 -6.32
CA CYS A 104 3.22 -5.65 -5.10
C CYS A 104 4.25 -4.57 -5.40
N ALA A 105 4.31 -3.53 -4.57
CA ALA A 105 5.44 -2.60 -4.56
C ALA A 105 6.60 -3.26 -3.81
N LEU A 106 7.61 -3.74 -4.54
CA LEU A 106 8.78 -4.41 -3.97
C LEU A 106 9.95 -3.45 -3.86
N GLY A 107 10.76 -3.65 -2.82
CA GLY A 107 12.10 -3.06 -2.77
C GLY A 107 13.04 -3.69 -3.80
N GLY A 108 14.11 -2.98 -4.15
CA GLY A 108 15.00 -3.36 -5.26
C GLY A 108 16.00 -4.48 -4.94
N CYS A 109 16.45 -4.60 -3.69
CA CYS A 109 17.58 -5.47 -3.32
C CYS A 109 17.23 -6.51 -2.23
N GLU A 110 15.97 -6.58 -1.83
CA GLU A 110 15.54 -7.39 -0.71
C GLU A 110 15.14 -8.83 -1.11
N PRO A 111 15.27 -9.80 -0.20
CA PRO A 111 14.88 -11.18 -0.47
C PRO A 111 13.38 -11.29 -0.74
N LYS A 112 13.04 -11.71 -1.97
CA LYS A 112 11.66 -11.89 -2.45
C LYS A 112 11.10 -13.24 -1.98
N ASP A 113 10.76 -13.36 -0.69
CA ASP A 113 10.13 -14.56 -0.11
C ASP A 113 8.60 -14.47 -0.07
N TRP A 114 7.96 -15.25 -0.95
CA TRP A 114 6.51 -15.33 -1.08
C TRP A 114 5.79 -15.74 0.21
N LYS A 115 6.33 -16.73 0.94
CA LYS A 115 5.67 -17.27 2.13
C LYS A 115 5.65 -16.22 3.24
N ARG A 116 6.73 -15.44 3.35
CA ARG A 116 6.80 -14.28 4.27
C ARG A 116 5.80 -13.21 3.89
N TYR A 117 5.72 -12.87 2.61
CA TYR A 117 4.75 -11.86 2.15
C TYR A 117 3.33 -12.22 2.55
N ILE A 118 2.89 -13.44 2.23
CA ILE A 118 1.55 -13.95 2.54
C ILE A 118 1.27 -13.89 4.06
N ARG A 119 2.24 -14.35 4.85
CA ARG A 119 2.14 -14.34 6.32
C ARG A 119 1.99 -12.92 6.87
N ASN A 120 2.84 -12.00 6.43
CA ASN A 120 2.92 -10.65 6.98
C ASN A 120 1.74 -9.78 6.54
N THR A 121 1.17 -10.09 5.37
CA THR A 121 -0.04 -9.43 4.87
C THR A 121 -1.33 -10.11 5.34
N SER A 122 -1.24 -11.16 6.17
CA SER A 122 -2.37 -12.00 6.59
C SER A 122 -3.27 -12.46 5.43
N SER A 123 -2.68 -12.59 4.24
CA SER A 123 -3.42 -12.94 3.04
C SER A 123 -3.33 -14.44 2.79
N ARG A 124 -4.13 -14.95 1.85
CA ARG A 124 -4.07 -16.36 1.44
C ARG A 124 -3.46 -16.47 0.05
N PRO A 125 -2.65 -17.50 -0.24
CA PRO A 125 -2.22 -17.79 -1.60
C PRO A 125 -3.43 -18.07 -2.47
N ARG A 126 -3.49 -17.50 -3.69
CA ARG A 126 -4.47 -17.92 -4.67
C ARG A 126 -3.95 -19.19 -5.34
N THR A 127 -4.52 -20.33 -4.98
CA THR A 127 -4.28 -21.57 -5.70
C THR A 127 -5.14 -21.59 -6.97
N LEU A 128 -4.62 -22.19 -8.05
CA LEU A 128 -5.47 -22.55 -9.19
C LEU A 128 -6.68 -23.31 -8.65
N ARG A 129 -7.90 -22.89 -9.05
CA ARG A 129 -9.11 -23.63 -8.67
C ARG A 129 -8.90 -25.08 -9.10
N HIS A 130 -9.06 -26.02 -8.18
CA HIS A 130 -9.00 -27.43 -8.53
C HIS A 130 -9.96 -27.66 -9.69
N ALA A 131 -9.45 -28.29 -10.75
CA ALA A 131 -10.33 -28.78 -11.81
C ALA A 131 -11.44 -29.60 -11.13
N PRO A 132 -12.71 -29.43 -11.52
CA PRO A 132 -13.79 -30.22 -10.94
C PRO A 132 -13.39 -31.69 -10.99
N SER A 133 -13.45 -32.40 -9.84
CA SER A 133 -12.94 -33.78 -9.76
C SER A 133 -13.70 -34.73 -10.69
N SER A 134 -14.93 -34.36 -11.05
CA SER A 134 -15.70 -35.00 -12.10
C SER A 134 -15.21 -34.52 -13.48
N ARG A 135 -14.75 -35.46 -14.32
CA ARG A 135 -14.73 -35.28 -15.78
C ARG A 135 -16.16 -35.08 -16.26
N ILE A 136 -16.69 -33.86 -16.16
CA ILE A 136 -17.88 -33.47 -16.93
C ILE A 136 -17.37 -33.31 -18.37
N THR A 137 -17.34 -34.42 -19.10
CA THR A 137 -17.26 -34.35 -20.55
C THR A 137 -18.52 -33.59 -21.02
N ARG A 138 -18.38 -32.70 -22.01
CA ARG A 138 -19.50 -31.93 -22.60
C ARG A 138 -20.71 -32.79 -23.02
N ARG A 139 -20.59 -34.12 -23.05
CA ARG A 139 -21.68 -35.07 -23.27
C ARG A 139 -22.73 -35.13 -22.15
N LEU A 140 -22.41 -34.72 -20.91
CA LEU A 140 -23.37 -34.75 -19.79
C LEU A 140 -24.13 -33.43 -19.59
N VAL A 141 -23.75 -32.35 -20.28
CA VAL A 141 -24.56 -31.13 -20.33
C VAL A 141 -25.67 -31.39 -21.35
N GLY A 142 -26.80 -31.91 -20.88
CA GLY A 142 -28.01 -32.01 -21.67
C GLY A 142 -28.31 -30.68 -22.36
N LYS A 143 -28.70 -30.75 -23.63
CA LYS A 143 -29.13 -29.60 -24.45
C LYS A 143 -30.14 -28.77 -23.63
N GLY A 144 -29.74 -27.63 -23.06
CA GLY A 144 -30.70 -26.81 -22.32
C GLY A 144 -30.19 -25.70 -21.43
N LEU A 145 -28.90 -25.64 -21.07
CA LEU A 145 -28.38 -24.50 -20.30
C LEU A 145 -27.79 -23.45 -21.25
N LYS A 146 -28.57 -22.39 -21.52
CA LYS A 146 -28.07 -21.15 -22.09
C LYS A 146 -27.27 -20.42 -21.01
N LEU A 147 -26.03 -20.07 -21.34
CA LEU A 147 -25.20 -19.11 -20.60
C LEU A 147 -25.80 -17.71 -20.69
#